data_AF-A0CKI8-F1
#
_entry.id   AF-A0CKI8-F1
#
_cell.length_a   1.000
_cell.length_b   1.000
_cell.length_c   1.000
_cell.angle_alpha   90.00
_cell.angle_beta   90.00
_cell.angle_gamma   90.00
#
_symmetry.space_group_name_H-M   'P 1'
#
loop_
_entity.id
_entity.type
_entity.pdbx_description
1 polymer ?
#
loop_
_entity_poly.entity_id
_entity_poly.type
_entity_poly.pdbx_seq_one_letter_code
_entity_poly.pdbx_strand_id
1 'polypeptide(L)'
;MDFVLNLIHQSQTIPFRQGVKFNNYNLICIISVCAYILALLINGTVGVKTAKSTSDSYKLVVTPPPWAFSIWGIIFSTTLVALLWSIHSVSWSLETHLYFWLYCFTISVWILLWAIVSKITILLCKIVLILLTINIYLLWKSTLVLENDDWSIYLMRGAIAFQLGWTSSAQCLNFCICLVHVFGVTQDMISKLIWVCIVVAHSIYLGLAYCHSKQYNKNVLLNFGGYLLSMTWAIMGVAISYNNYSSGKSINKQK
;
A
#
# COMPACT_ATOMS: atom_id res chain seq x y z
N MET A 1 -3.11 34.74 3.88
CA MET A 1 -3.50 33.74 2.87
C MET A 1 -2.58 33.82 1.64
N ASP A 2 -2.17 35.04 1.25
CA ASP A 2 -1.26 35.29 0.12
C ASP A 2 0.15 34.71 0.28
N PHE A 3 0.65 34.56 1.51
CA PHE A 3 1.94 33.90 1.76
C PHE A 3 1.92 32.40 1.43
N VAL A 4 0.82 31.72 1.75
CA VAL A 4 0.65 30.28 1.44
C VAL A 4 0.43 30.07 -0.05
N LEU A 5 -0.34 30.95 -0.69
CA LEU A 5 -0.53 30.94 -2.15
C LEU A 5 0.76 31.26 -2.91
N ASN A 6 1.59 32.20 -2.41
CA ASN A 6 2.91 32.46 -3.01
C ASN A 6 3.90 31.30 -2.82
N LEU A 7 3.85 30.59 -1.69
CA LEU A 7 4.64 29.36 -1.49
C LEU A 7 4.21 28.21 -2.42
N ILE A 8 2.90 28.08 -2.68
CA ILE A 8 2.36 27.10 -3.63
C ILE A 8 2.67 27.50 -5.08
N HIS A 9 2.68 28.79 -5.40
CA HIS A 9 2.98 29.24 -6.76
C HIS A 9 4.49 29.23 -7.07
N GLN A 10 5.35 29.48 -6.08
CA GLN A 10 6.80 29.32 -6.20
C GLN A 10 7.24 27.85 -6.22
N SER A 11 6.47 26.93 -5.63
CA SER A 11 6.79 25.49 -5.70
C SER A 11 6.50 24.87 -7.08
N GLN A 12 5.75 25.54 -7.95
CA GLN A 12 5.41 25.05 -9.30
C GLN A 12 6.32 25.56 -10.42
N THR A 13 7.10 26.63 -10.20
CA THR A 13 7.87 27.29 -11.28
C THR A 13 9.39 27.11 -11.16
N ILE A 14 9.88 26.53 -10.08
CA ILE A 14 11.27 26.13 -9.98
C ILE A 14 11.31 24.67 -10.47
N PRO A 15 11.76 24.37 -11.71
CA PRO A 15 12.13 22.99 -12.03
C PRO A 15 13.05 22.56 -10.90
N PHE A 16 12.72 21.45 -10.24
CA PHE A 16 13.46 20.88 -9.12
C PHE A 16 14.80 20.34 -9.65
N ARG A 17 15.57 21.25 -10.25
CA ARG A 17 16.93 21.13 -10.74
C ARG A 17 17.72 20.74 -9.51
N GLN A 18 18.27 19.54 -9.57
CA GLN A 18 19.49 19.12 -8.90
C GLN A 18 20.09 20.22 -7.99
N GLY A 19 19.93 20.08 -6.68
CA GLY A 19 20.86 20.73 -5.76
C GLY A 19 20.37 21.92 -4.93
N VAL A 20 19.06 22.11 -4.70
CA VAL A 20 18.67 22.77 -3.44
C VAL A 20 18.97 21.77 -2.32
N LYS A 21 20.25 21.72 -1.91
CA LYS A 21 20.65 21.06 -0.67
C LYS A 21 19.91 21.81 0.44
N PHE A 22 18.81 21.23 0.92
CA PHE A 22 18.26 21.66 2.18
C PHE A 22 19.42 21.58 3.18
N ASN A 23 19.68 22.66 3.93
CA ASN A 23 20.69 22.66 5.00
C ASN A 23 20.48 21.47 5.97
N ASN A 24 19.27 20.89 5.98
CA ASN A 24 18.83 19.78 6.82
C ASN A 24 18.48 18.50 6.05
N TYR A 25 18.95 18.27 4.82
CA TYR A 25 18.60 17.04 4.06
C TYR A 25 18.99 15.75 4.81
N ASN A 26 20.16 15.75 5.45
CA ASN A 26 20.61 14.63 6.28
C ASN A 26 19.63 14.33 7.43
N LEU A 27 19.08 15.38 8.06
CA LEU A 27 18.09 15.23 9.12
C LEU A 27 16.80 14.60 8.59
N ILE A 28 16.31 15.03 7.42
CA ILE A 28 15.12 14.46 6.76
C ILE A 28 15.33 12.96 6.46
N CYS A 29 16.51 12.58 5.98
CA CYS A 29 16.87 11.18 5.74
C CYS A 29 16.88 10.36 7.03
N ILE A 30 17.52 10.88 8.09
CA ILE A 30 17.56 10.23 9.41
C ILE A 30 16.13 10.01 9.94
N ILE A 31 15.26 11.02 9.87
CA ILE A 31 13.87 10.90 10.29
C ILE A 31 13.15 9.81 9.48
N SER A 32 13.39 9.73 8.17
CA SER A 32 12.78 8.71 7.30
C SER A 32 13.20 7.29 7.71
N VAL A 33 14.49 7.09 7.98
CA VAL A 33 15.02 5.80 8.46
C VAL A 33 14.42 5.45 9.82
N CYS A 34 14.41 6.39 10.76
CA CYS A 34 13.82 6.16 12.09
C CYS A 34 12.32 5.83 12.01
N ALA A 35 11.55 6.57 11.20
CA ALA A 35 10.13 6.31 11.00
C ALA A 35 9.89 4.92 10.41
N TYR A 36 10.73 4.51 9.44
CA TYR A 36 10.65 3.19 8.82
C TYR A 36 10.99 2.06 9.79
N ILE A 37 12.08 2.19 10.55
CA ILE A 37 12.48 1.21 11.57
C ILE A 37 11.38 1.07 12.63
N LEU A 38 10.81 2.18 13.10
CA LEU A 38 9.71 2.14 14.07
C LEU A 38 8.49 1.40 13.49
N ALA A 39 8.10 1.70 12.25
CA ALA A 39 7.00 1.00 11.59
C ALA A 39 7.27 -0.50 11.43
N LEU A 40 8.50 -0.88 11.08
CA LEU A 40 8.93 -2.27 10.97
C LEU A 40 8.87 -2.99 12.33
N LEU A 41 9.33 -2.34 13.40
CA LEU A 41 9.27 -2.90 14.75
C LEU A 41 7.83 -3.11 15.22
N ILE A 42 6.93 -2.15 14.99
CA ILE A 42 5.51 -2.28 15.34
C ILE A 42 4.88 -3.44 14.56
N ASN A 43 5.10 -3.52 13.24
CA ASN A 43 4.56 -4.59 12.40
C ASN A 43 5.16 -5.96 12.76
N GLY A 44 6.46 -6.03 13.04
CA GLY A 44 7.15 -7.27 13.38
C GLY A 44 6.82 -7.79 14.77
N THR A 45 6.55 -6.92 15.75
CA THR A 45 6.27 -7.34 17.13
C THR A 45 4.78 -7.56 17.40
N VAL A 46 3.93 -6.62 16.99
CA VAL A 46 2.48 -6.68 17.19
C VAL A 46 1.85 -7.54 16.12
N GLY A 47 2.19 -7.29 14.84
CA GLY A 47 1.60 -7.98 13.71
C GLY A 47 1.86 -9.48 13.72
N VAL A 48 3.11 -9.92 13.92
CA VAL A 48 3.45 -11.35 13.92
C VAL A 48 2.71 -12.12 15.02
N LYS A 49 2.52 -11.52 16.21
CA LYS A 49 1.84 -12.17 17.33
C LYS A 49 0.31 -12.24 17.16
N THR A 50 -0.29 -11.25 16.50
CA THR A 50 -1.75 -11.07 16.47
C THR A 50 -2.40 -11.33 15.10
N ALA A 51 -1.63 -11.33 14.01
CA ALA A 51 -2.17 -11.45 12.66
C ALA A 51 -2.93 -12.76 12.44
N LYS A 52 -2.39 -13.88 12.96
CA LYS A 52 -3.02 -15.20 12.81
C LYS A 52 -4.36 -15.26 13.54
N SER A 53 -4.38 -14.96 14.84
CA SER A 53 -5.60 -15.02 15.66
C SER A 53 -6.69 -14.07 15.16
N THR A 54 -6.31 -12.86 14.73
CA THR A 54 -7.23 -11.88 14.17
C THR A 54 -7.77 -12.33 12.81
N SER A 55 -6.89 -12.83 11.93
CA SER A 55 -7.29 -13.32 10.61
C SER A 55 -8.21 -14.54 10.71
N ASP A 56 -8.00 -15.40 11.70
CA ASP A 56 -8.86 -16.56 11.95
C ASP A 56 -10.24 -16.13 12.47
N SER A 57 -10.31 -15.05 13.27
CA SER A 57 -11.57 -14.49 13.81
C SER A 57 -12.44 -13.83 12.73
N TYR A 58 -11.83 -13.31 11.67
CA TYR A 58 -12.50 -12.58 10.59
C TYR A 58 -12.33 -13.24 9.22
N LYS A 59 -12.27 -14.57 9.22
CA LYS A 59 -12.01 -15.36 8.02
C LYS A 59 -13.20 -15.33 7.06
N LEU A 60 -12.93 -15.04 5.80
CA LEU A 60 -13.87 -15.15 4.70
C LEU A 60 -13.58 -16.37 3.84
N VAL A 61 -14.57 -16.82 3.07
CA VAL A 61 -14.38 -17.88 2.05
C VAL A 61 -13.38 -17.48 0.95
N VAL A 62 -13.12 -16.18 0.82
CA VAL A 62 -12.19 -15.58 -0.13
C VAL A 62 -10.88 -15.08 0.52
N THR A 63 -10.69 -15.29 1.84
CA THR A 63 -9.44 -14.92 2.51
C THR A 63 -8.28 -15.73 1.93
N PRO A 64 -7.21 -15.08 1.39
CA PRO A 64 -6.08 -15.80 0.83
C PRO A 64 -5.44 -16.79 1.82
N PRO A 65 -4.79 -17.85 1.31
CA PRO A 65 -4.05 -18.78 2.16
C PRO A 65 -2.84 -18.09 2.83
N PRO A 66 -2.31 -18.64 3.95
CA PRO A 66 -1.23 -17.99 4.71
C PRO A 66 0.02 -17.63 3.90
N TRP A 67 0.39 -18.44 2.90
CA TRP A 67 1.56 -18.15 2.05
C TRP A 67 1.40 -16.84 1.27
N ALA A 68 0.16 -16.44 0.93
CA ALA A 68 -0.07 -15.20 0.18
C ALA A 68 0.32 -13.97 1.01
N PHE A 69 0.22 -14.04 2.34
CA PHE A 69 0.60 -12.97 3.26
C PHE A 69 2.12 -12.84 3.46
N SER A 70 2.93 -13.78 2.98
CA SER A 70 4.41 -13.66 3.00
C SER A 70 4.91 -12.47 2.17
N ILE A 71 4.08 -11.93 1.27
CA ILE A 71 4.36 -10.74 0.45
C ILE A 71 4.73 -9.51 1.28
N TRP A 72 4.30 -9.42 2.54
CA TRP A 72 4.71 -8.34 3.44
C TRP A 72 6.22 -8.29 3.64
N GLY A 73 6.88 -9.46 3.73
CA GLY A 73 8.33 -9.53 3.80
C GLY A 73 8.99 -8.92 2.57
N ILE A 74 8.47 -9.25 1.37
CA ILE A 74 8.95 -8.69 0.11
C ILE A 74 8.74 -7.16 0.09
N ILE A 75 7.53 -6.70 0.44
CA ILE A 75 7.19 -5.27 0.49
C ILE A 75 8.18 -4.51 1.39
N PHE A 76 8.36 -4.96 2.63
CA PHE A 76 9.28 -4.30 3.55
C PHE A 76 10.74 -4.37 3.08
N SER A 77 11.19 -5.47 2.47
CA SER A 77 12.53 -5.53 1.91
C SER A 77 12.70 -4.54 0.74
N THR A 78 11.76 -4.50 -0.21
CA THR A 78 11.85 -3.61 -1.37
C THR A 78 11.71 -2.13 -0.98
N THR A 79 10.88 -1.81 0.01
CA THR A 79 10.72 -0.45 0.53
C THR A 79 11.97 0.03 1.27
N LEU A 80 12.65 -0.85 2.01
CA LEU A 80 13.95 -0.54 2.62
C LEU A 80 15.00 -0.22 1.54
N VAL A 81 15.09 -1.04 0.50
CA VAL A 81 16.03 -0.81 -0.61
C VAL A 81 15.73 0.53 -1.31
N ALA A 82 14.45 0.83 -1.58
CA ALA A 82 14.03 2.10 -2.15
C ALA A 82 14.42 3.31 -1.28
N LEU A 83 14.27 3.19 0.06
CA LEU A 83 14.67 4.23 1.01
C LEU A 83 16.18 4.40 1.06
N LEU A 84 16.96 3.32 1.12
CA LEU A 84 18.43 3.40 1.14
C LEU A 84 18.97 4.01 -0.16
N TRP A 85 18.36 3.63 -1.30
CA TRP A 85 18.70 4.21 -2.60
C TRP A 85 18.38 5.70 -2.66
N SER A 86 17.24 6.14 -2.10
CA SER A 86 16.87 7.56 -2.13
C SER A 86 17.80 8.43 -1.29
N ILE A 87 18.28 7.90 -0.16
CA ILE A 87 19.29 8.54 0.68
C ILE A 87 20.63 8.64 -0.04
N HIS A 88 21.08 7.54 -0.65
CA HIS A 88 22.36 7.51 -1.37
C HIS A 88 22.37 8.43 -2.59
N SER A 89 21.28 8.44 -3.35
CA SER A 89 21.18 9.18 -4.61
C SER A 89 20.63 10.60 -4.42
N VAL A 90 20.29 11.00 -3.19
CA VAL A 90 19.66 12.29 -2.86
C VAL A 90 18.46 12.58 -3.77
N SER A 91 17.64 11.56 -4.02
CA SER A 91 16.66 11.59 -5.12
C SER A 91 15.27 12.04 -4.68
N TRP A 92 14.91 11.89 -3.40
CA TRP A 92 13.57 12.23 -2.93
C TRP A 92 13.42 13.71 -2.57
N SER A 93 12.33 14.31 -3.04
CA SER A 93 11.88 15.64 -2.59
C SER A 93 11.37 15.58 -1.14
N LEU A 94 11.30 16.73 -0.47
CA LEU A 94 10.69 16.83 0.87
C LEU A 94 9.26 16.27 0.87
N GLU A 95 8.47 16.56 -0.16
CA GLU A 95 7.12 16.03 -0.35
C GLU A 95 7.11 14.49 -0.36
N THR A 96 8.06 13.87 -1.07
CA THR A 96 8.19 12.42 -1.14
C THR A 96 8.52 11.83 0.24
N HIS A 97 9.42 12.46 1.00
CA HIS A 97 9.70 12.06 2.38
C HIS A 97 8.47 12.22 3.30
N LEU A 98 7.68 13.29 3.16
CA LEU A 98 6.45 13.50 3.93
C LEU A 98 5.42 12.39 3.65
N TYR A 99 5.19 12.04 2.38
CA TYR A 99 4.31 10.92 2.03
C TYR A 99 4.85 9.58 2.55
N PHE A 100 6.17 9.40 2.55
CA PHE A 100 6.81 8.22 3.12
C PHE A 100 6.61 8.12 4.64
N TRP A 101 6.71 9.23 5.38
CA TRP A 101 6.44 9.26 6.82
C TRP A 101 4.98 8.98 7.12
N LEU A 102 4.07 9.57 6.34
CA LEU A 102 2.64 9.33 6.46
C LEU A 102 2.28 7.87 6.15
N TYR A 103 2.97 7.27 5.18
CA TYR A 103 2.92 5.83 4.92
C TYR A 103 3.35 5.03 6.17
N CYS A 104 4.53 5.30 6.74
CA CYS A 104 5.04 4.62 7.93
C CYS A 104 4.08 4.73 9.13
N PHE A 105 3.50 5.91 9.32
CA PHE A 105 2.51 6.16 10.35
C PHE A 105 1.23 5.35 10.11
N THR A 106 0.63 5.45 8.92
CA THR A 106 -0.65 4.80 8.61
C THR A 106 -0.55 3.27 8.63
N ILE A 107 0.55 2.68 8.17
CA ILE A 107 0.74 1.23 8.27
C ILE A 107 0.92 0.75 9.72
N SER A 108 1.54 1.57 10.57
CA SER A 108 1.67 1.28 12.01
C SER A 108 0.32 1.38 12.73
N VAL A 109 -0.47 2.41 12.43
CA VAL A 109 -1.82 2.56 13.00
C VAL A 109 -2.72 1.41 12.56
N TRP A 110 -2.65 1.01 11.29
CA TRP A 110 -3.43 -0.12 10.78
C TRP A 110 -3.16 -1.40 11.56
N ILE A 111 -1.89 -1.78 11.76
CA ILE A 111 -1.57 -3.04 12.45
C ILE A 111 -1.93 -3.00 13.94
N LEU A 112 -1.82 -1.83 14.59
CA LEU A 112 -2.26 -1.64 15.97
C LEU A 112 -3.77 -1.79 16.12
N LEU A 113 -4.56 -1.22 15.21
CA LEU A 113 -6.01 -1.38 15.20
C LEU A 113 -6.42 -2.83 14.89
N TRP A 114 -5.72 -3.48 13.96
CA TRP A 114 -5.97 -4.88 13.60
C TRP A 114 -5.80 -5.79 14.82
N ALA A 115 -4.80 -5.53 15.66
CA ALA A 115 -4.49 -6.33 16.85
C ALA A 115 -5.56 -6.30 17.96
N ILE A 116 -6.49 -5.33 17.97
CA ILE A 116 -7.49 -5.17 19.05
C ILE A 116 -8.69 -6.13 18.88
N VAL A 117 -8.98 -6.59 17.66
CA VAL A 117 -10.03 -7.60 17.37
C VAL A 117 -11.44 -7.22 17.88
N SER A 118 -11.98 -6.08 17.42
CA SER A 118 -13.36 -5.68 17.67
C SER A 118 -14.08 -5.19 16.39
N LYS A 119 -15.41 -5.23 16.36
CA LYS A 119 -16.20 -4.73 15.20
C LYS A 119 -15.88 -3.27 14.85
N ILE A 120 -15.74 -2.42 15.87
CA ILE A 120 -15.40 -0.99 15.68
C ILE A 120 -14.00 -0.87 15.09
N THR A 121 -13.02 -1.61 15.62
CA THR A 121 -11.64 -1.55 15.12
C THR A 121 -11.51 -2.08 13.69
N ILE A 122 -12.37 -3.01 13.26
CA ILE A 122 -12.41 -3.47 11.87
C ILE A 122 -12.91 -2.37 10.92
N LEU A 123 -13.95 -1.62 11.31
CA LEU A 123 -14.37 -0.43 10.56
C LEU A 123 -13.27 0.64 10.49
N LEU A 124 -12.57 0.88 11.60
CA LEU A 124 -11.45 1.82 11.62
C LEU A 124 -10.28 1.32 10.75
N CYS A 125 -9.98 0.02 10.78
CA CYS A 125 -8.98 -0.59 9.89
C CYS A 125 -9.32 -0.35 8.42
N LYS A 126 -10.60 -0.42 8.04
CA LYS A 126 -11.04 -0.11 6.68
C LYS A 126 -10.71 1.33 6.29
N ILE A 127 -11.02 2.29 7.16
CA ILE A 127 -10.72 3.71 6.91
C ILE A 127 -9.21 3.92 6.79
N VAL A 128 -8.43 3.37 7.73
CA VAL A 128 -6.97 3.50 7.72
C VAL A 128 -6.34 2.82 6.49
N LEU A 129 -6.88 1.69 6.01
CA LEU A 129 -6.41 1.05 4.77
C LEU A 129 -6.69 1.90 3.51
N ILE A 130 -7.83 2.61 3.47
CA ILE A 130 -8.12 3.55 2.37
C ILE A 130 -7.08 4.68 2.40
N LEU A 131 -6.85 5.28 3.58
CA LEU A 131 -5.86 6.33 3.76
C LEU A 131 -4.45 5.84 3.40
N LEU A 132 -4.05 4.66 3.88
CA LEU A 132 -2.78 4.02 3.56
C LEU A 132 -2.61 3.86 2.04
N THR A 133 -3.63 3.34 1.35
CA THR A 133 -3.56 3.12 -0.11
C THR A 133 -3.48 4.43 -0.88
N ILE A 134 -4.22 5.47 -0.46
CA ILE A 134 -4.09 6.82 -1.03
C ILE A 134 -2.68 7.37 -0.79
N ASN A 135 -2.13 7.21 0.42
CA ASN A 135 -0.79 7.71 0.76
C ASN A 135 0.32 7.03 -0.05
N ILE A 136 0.24 5.70 -0.24
CA ILE A 136 1.20 4.98 -1.08
C ILE A 136 1.09 5.44 -2.54
N TYR A 137 -0.13 5.71 -3.02
CA TYR A 137 -0.32 6.25 -4.35
C TYR A 137 0.26 7.68 -4.50
N LEU A 138 0.07 8.55 -3.51
CA LEU A 138 0.68 9.88 -3.49
C LEU A 138 2.21 9.82 -3.41
N LEU A 139 2.75 8.91 -2.61
CA LEU A 139 4.17 8.60 -2.55
C LEU A 139 4.71 8.15 -3.92
N TRP A 140 4.02 7.21 -4.58
CA TRP A 140 4.40 6.79 -5.93
C TRP A 140 4.35 7.97 -6.92
N LYS A 141 3.26 8.75 -6.90
CA LYS A 141 3.08 9.91 -7.78
C LYS A 141 4.20 10.94 -7.61
N SER A 142 4.59 11.27 -6.37
CA SER A 142 5.62 12.28 -6.13
C SER A 142 6.99 11.87 -6.70
N THR A 143 7.24 10.57 -6.84
CA THR A 143 8.47 10.08 -7.48
C THR A 143 8.48 10.19 -9.01
N LEU A 144 7.35 10.49 -9.66
CA LEU A 144 7.29 10.67 -11.12
C LEU A 144 7.97 11.97 -11.58
N VAL A 145 8.11 12.94 -10.69
CA VAL A 145 8.81 14.22 -10.95
C VAL A 145 10.29 14.02 -11.23
N LEU A 146 10.88 12.88 -10.84
CA LEU A 146 12.29 12.59 -11.11
C LEU A 146 12.52 12.42 -12.62
N GLU A 147 13.34 13.30 -13.19
CA GLU A 147 13.61 13.37 -14.63
C GLU A 147 14.39 12.16 -15.14
N ASN A 148 15.32 11.64 -14.32
CA ASN A 148 16.18 10.52 -14.71
C ASN A 148 15.37 9.22 -14.93
N ASP A 149 15.69 8.51 -16.00
CA ASP A 149 15.04 7.27 -16.46
C ASP A 149 16.01 6.07 -16.35
N ASP A 150 16.83 6.08 -15.30
CA ASP A 150 17.69 4.95 -14.94
C ASP A 150 16.87 3.76 -14.39
N TRP A 151 17.37 2.55 -14.61
CA TRP A 151 16.75 1.31 -14.15
C TRP A 151 16.56 1.27 -12.63
N SER A 152 17.46 1.90 -11.88
CA SER A 152 17.34 2.04 -10.42
C SER A 152 16.07 2.80 -10.00
N ILE A 153 15.68 3.83 -10.76
CA ILE A 153 14.45 4.61 -10.54
C ILE A 153 13.21 3.79 -10.87
N TYR A 154 13.23 3.04 -11.98
CA TYR A 154 12.12 2.14 -12.31
C TYR A 154 11.94 1.05 -11.27
N LEU A 155 13.03 0.50 -10.73
CA LEU A 155 12.97 -0.48 -9.65
C LEU A 155 12.36 0.13 -8.37
N MET A 156 12.78 1.34 -7.99
CA MET A 156 12.23 2.05 -6.84
C MET A 156 10.74 2.37 -7.02
N ARG A 157 10.34 2.94 -8.16
CA ARG A 157 8.93 3.24 -8.47
C ARG A 157 8.10 1.95 -8.51
N GLY A 158 8.66 0.90 -9.10
CA GLY A 158 8.10 -0.45 -9.13
C GLY A 158 7.90 -1.02 -7.73
N ALA A 159 8.83 -0.83 -6.79
CA ALA A 159 8.69 -1.27 -5.40
C ALA A 159 7.52 -0.56 -4.68
N ILE A 160 7.39 0.76 -4.83
CA ILE A 160 6.28 1.52 -4.25
C ILE A 160 4.95 1.10 -4.90
N ALA A 161 4.93 0.92 -6.23
CA ALA A 161 3.76 0.44 -6.96
C ALA A 161 3.38 -0.99 -6.56
N PHE A 162 4.35 -1.87 -6.31
CA PHE A 162 4.15 -3.22 -5.80
C PHE A 162 3.44 -3.19 -4.45
N GLN A 163 3.84 -2.31 -3.56
CA GLN A 163 3.13 -2.12 -2.32
C GLN A 163 1.68 -1.65 -2.54
N LEU A 164 1.46 -0.70 -3.45
CA LEU A 164 0.13 -0.16 -3.77
C LEU A 164 -0.83 -1.24 -4.31
N GLY A 165 -0.35 -2.16 -5.16
CA GLY A 165 -1.16 -3.25 -5.71
C GLY A 165 -1.63 -4.23 -4.63
N TRP A 166 -0.76 -4.53 -3.66
CA TRP A 166 -1.13 -5.34 -2.52
C TRP A 166 -2.12 -4.63 -1.58
N THR A 167 -1.86 -3.37 -1.20
CA THR A 167 -2.73 -2.66 -0.25
C THR A 167 -4.11 -2.35 -0.82
N SER A 168 -4.21 -2.06 -2.12
CA SER A 168 -5.51 -1.90 -2.79
C SER A 168 -6.32 -3.22 -2.81
N SER A 169 -5.65 -4.36 -2.95
CA SER A 169 -6.28 -5.68 -2.82
C SER A 169 -6.73 -5.96 -1.37
N ALA A 170 -5.88 -5.66 -0.39
CA ALA A 170 -6.19 -5.78 1.04
C ALA A 170 -7.37 -4.87 1.43
N GLN A 171 -7.48 -3.68 0.84
CA GLN A 171 -8.62 -2.78 1.01
C GLN A 171 -9.93 -3.43 0.53
N CYS A 172 -9.92 -4.17 -0.58
CA CYS A 172 -11.09 -4.92 -1.07
C CYS A 172 -11.47 -6.04 -0.11
N LEU A 173 -10.49 -6.84 0.35
CA LEU A 173 -10.75 -7.90 1.32
C LEU A 173 -11.32 -7.34 2.63
N ASN A 174 -10.75 -6.25 3.15
CA ASN A 174 -11.20 -5.64 4.40
C ASN A 174 -12.61 -5.05 4.27
N PHE A 175 -12.99 -4.54 3.08
CA PHE A 175 -14.38 -4.16 2.81
C PHE A 175 -15.34 -5.34 2.96
N CYS A 176 -15.00 -6.48 2.36
CA CYS A 176 -15.79 -7.69 2.49
C CYS A 176 -15.85 -8.20 3.94
N ILE A 177 -14.76 -8.06 4.72
CA ILE A 177 -14.75 -8.40 6.15
C ILE A 177 -15.77 -7.55 6.90
N CYS A 178 -15.82 -6.24 6.65
CA CYS A 178 -16.83 -5.36 7.23
C CYS A 178 -18.25 -5.82 6.85
N LEU A 179 -18.50 -6.12 5.57
CA LEU A 179 -19.81 -6.57 5.11
C LEU A 179 -20.29 -7.83 5.84
N VAL A 180 -19.44 -8.85 5.99
CA VAL A 180 -19.84 -10.07 6.71
C VAL A 180 -19.95 -9.84 8.20
N HIS A 181 -18.87 -9.39 8.84
CA HIS A 181 -18.73 -9.48 10.29
C HIS A 181 -19.31 -8.29 11.04
N VAL A 182 -19.53 -7.16 10.34
CA VAL A 182 -20.16 -5.97 10.90
C VAL A 182 -21.61 -5.84 10.42
N PHE A 183 -21.85 -6.02 9.12
CA PHE A 183 -23.17 -5.80 8.51
C PHE A 183 -24.00 -7.09 8.28
N GLY A 184 -23.47 -8.27 8.58
CA GLY A 184 -24.23 -9.53 8.52
C GLY A 184 -24.50 -10.05 7.10
N VAL A 185 -23.75 -9.58 6.10
CA VAL A 185 -23.85 -10.10 4.72
C VAL A 185 -23.37 -11.55 4.65
N THR A 186 -24.02 -12.37 3.83
CA THR A 186 -23.67 -13.79 3.68
C THR A 186 -22.34 -13.99 2.93
N GLN A 187 -21.61 -15.05 3.29
CA GLN A 187 -20.35 -15.41 2.63
C GLN A 187 -20.53 -15.72 1.13
N ASP A 188 -21.68 -16.31 0.72
CA ASP A 188 -21.98 -16.57 -0.69
C ASP A 188 -22.04 -15.28 -1.51
N MET A 189 -22.74 -14.26 -1.00
CA MET A 189 -22.84 -12.96 -1.66
C MET A 189 -21.46 -12.30 -1.80
N ILE A 190 -20.62 -12.38 -0.76
CA ILE A 190 -19.26 -11.85 -0.77
C ILE A 190 -18.36 -12.55 -1.80
N SER A 191 -18.54 -13.86 -2.00
CA SER A 191 -17.77 -14.61 -2.98
C SER A 191 -17.94 -14.10 -4.43
N LYS A 192 -19.09 -13.46 -4.71
CA LYS A 192 -19.39 -12.81 -6.00
C LYS A 192 -18.96 -11.34 -5.98
N LEU A 193 -19.27 -10.63 -4.90
CA LEU A 193 -19.02 -9.19 -4.78
C LEU A 193 -17.53 -8.82 -4.79
N ILE A 194 -16.66 -9.67 -4.23
CA ILE A 194 -15.22 -9.37 -4.16
C ILE A 194 -14.61 -9.11 -5.55
N TRP A 195 -15.07 -9.82 -6.59
CA TRP A 195 -14.55 -9.66 -7.95
C TRP A 195 -14.90 -8.29 -8.53
N VAL A 196 -16.12 -7.80 -8.26
CA VAL A 196 -16.54 -6.45 -8.64
C VAL A 196 -15.67 -5.42 -7.92
N CYS A 197 -15.44 -5.59 -6.62
CA CYS A 197 -14.58 -4.69 -5.84
C CYS A 197 -13.15 -4.64 -6.39
N ILE A 198 -12.56 -5.80 -6.70
CA ILE A 198 -11.21 -5.93 -7.28
C ILE A 198 -11.16 -5.18 -8.63
N VAL A 199 -12.08 -5.46 -9.55
CA VAL A 199 -12.09 -4.82 -10.87
C VAL A 199 -12.23 -3.30 -10.77
N VAL A 200 -13.18 -2.81 -9.96
CA VAL A 200 -13.41 -1.37 -9.79
C VAL A 200 -12.20 -0.70 -9.14
N ALA A 201 -11.70 -1.24 -8.03
CA ALA A 201 -10.57 -0.64 -7.32
C ALA A 201 -9.32 -0.57 -8.21
N HIS A 202 -8.97 -1.66 -8.88
CA HIS A 202 -7.77 -1.68 -9.72
C HIS A 202 -7.94 -0.84 -10.99
N SER A 203 -9.13 -0.77 -11.58
CA SER A 203 -9.39 0.12 -12.73
C SER A 203 -9.17 1.59 -12.37
N ILE A 204 -9.58 2.00 -11.18
CA ILE A 204 -9.36 3.38 -10.69
C ILE A 204 -7.86 3.67 -10.58
N TYR A 205 -7.08 2.81 -9.90
CA TYR A 205 -5.65 3.05 -9.72
C TYR A 205 -4.85 2.94 -11.03
N LEU A 206 -5.22 2.03 -11.93
CA LEU A 206 -4.60 1.93 -13.25
C LEU A 206 -4.90 3.14 -14.12
N GLY A 207 -6.14 3.64 -14.13
CA GLY A 207 -6.52 4.86 -14.84
C GLY A 207 -5.77 6.09 -14.30
N LEU A 208 -5.71 6.21 -12.97
CA LEU A 208 -4.95 7.25 -12.28
C LEU A 208 -3.43 7.19 -12.59
N ALA A 209 -2.86 5.98 -12.58
CA ALA A 209 -1.45 5.78 -12.93
C ALA A 209 -1.17 6.11 -14.40
N TYR A 210 -2.08 5.75 -15.31
CA TYR A 210 -1.98 6.10 -16.73
C TYR A 210 -2.00 7.61 -16.95
N CYS A 211 -2.98 8.31 -16.36
CA CYS A 211 -3.12 9.76 -16.50
C CYS A 211 -1.88 10.52 -16.01
N HIS A 212 -1.36 10.19 -14.82
CA HIS A 212 -0.16 10.86 -14.31
C HIS A 212 1.11 10.47 -15.05
N SER A 213 1.30 9.19 -15.38
CA SER A 213 2.47 8.78 -16.17
C SER A 213 2.50 9.50 -17.52
N LYS A 214 1.34 9.66 -18.17
CA LYS A 214 1.22 10.45 -19.41
C LYS A 214 1.56 11.93 -19.19
N GLN A 215 1.06 12.53 -18.10
CA GLN A 215 1.36 13.92 -17.74
C GLN A 215 2.87 14.18 -17.57
N TYR A 216 3.61 13.22 -17.01
CA TYR A 216 5.07 13.32 -16.82
C TYR A 216 5.90 12.70 -17.97
N ASN A 217 5.27 12.31 -19.09
CA ASN A 217 5.91 11.63 -20.22
C ASN A 217 6.72 10.37 -19.81
N LYS A 218 6.16 9.58 -18.88
CA LYS A 218 6.78 8.35 -18.36
C LYS A 218 6.09 7.10 -18.87
N ASN A 219 6.86 6.02 -19.07
CA ASN A 219 6.32 4.73 -19.48
C ASN A 219 5.56 4.05 -18.32
N VAL A 220 4.25 3.94 -18.43
CA VAL A 220 3.38 3.40 -17.36
C VAL A 220 3.78 1.99 -16.94
N LEU A 221 4.10 1.12 -17.89
CA LEU A 221 4.41 -0.28 -17.62
C LEU A 221 5.70 -0.43 -16.81
N LEU A 222 6.73 0.35 -17.12
CA LEU A 222 8.00 0.32 -16.38
C LEU A 222 7.84 0.88 -14.96
N ASN A 223 7.07 1.96 -14.79
CA ASN A 223 6.92 2.64 -13.50
C ASN A 223 5.88 2.00 -12.58
N PHE A 224 4.95 1.22 -13.15
CA PHE A 224 3.80 0.65 -12.44
C PHE A 224 3.71 -0.88 -12.53
N GLY A 225 4.67 -1.55 -13.19
CA GLY A 225 4.67 -3.01 -13.35
C GLY A 225 4.63 -3.77 -12.03
N GLY A 226 5.28 -3.24 -10.97
CA GLY A 226 5.19 -3.81 -9.63
C GLY A 226 3.76 -3.92 -9.10
N TYR A 227 2.90 -2.93 -9.39
CA TYR A 227 1.48 -2.96 -9.02
C TYR A 227 0.78 -4.17 -9.62
N LEU A 228 1.00 -4.43 -10.91
CA LEU A 228 0.38 -5.55 -11.61
C LEU A 228 0.83 -6.89 -11.02
N LEU A 229 2.11 -7.00 -10.64
CA LEU A 229 2.65 -8.21 -10.03
C LEU A 229 2.00 -8.52 -8.67
N SER A 230 1.93 -7.54 -7.76
CA SER A 230 1.35 -7.76 -6.43
C SER A 230 -0.17 -7.87 -6.44
N MET A 231 -0.85 -7.15 -7.35
CA MET A 231 -2.27 -7.32 -7.63
C MET A 231 -2.56 -8.75 -8.08
N THR A 232 -1.80 -9.26 -9.06
CA THR A 232 -1.95 -10.63 -9.56
C THR A 232 -1.71 -11.64 -8.45
N TRP A 233 -0.68 -11.43 -7.63
CA TRP A 233 -0.42 -12.25 -6.44
C TRP A 233 -1.61 -12.33 -5.50
N ALA A 234 -2.23 -11.19 -5.19
CA ALA A 234 -3.42 -11.13 -4.34
C ALA A 234 -4.63 -11.85 -4.98
N ILE A 235 -4.88 -11.62 -6.27
CA ILE A 235 -5.96 -12.24 -7.03
C ILE A 235 -5.80 -13.77 -7.04
N MET A 236 -4.58 -14.29 -7.26
CA MET A 236 -4.32 -15.73 -7.20
C MET A 236 -4.63 -16.30 -5.81
N GLY A 237 -4.23 -15.61 -4.75
CA GLY A 237 -4.54 -16.01 -3.38
C GLY A 237 -6.04 -16.11 -3.12
N VAL A 238 -6.82 -15.11 -3.55
CA VAL A 238 -8.29 -15.10 -3.47
C VAL A 238 -8.90 -16.23 -4.29
N ALA A 239 -8.45 -16.43 -5.54
CA ALA A 239 -8.97 -17.44 -6.44
C ALA A 239 -8.77 -18.87 -5.90
N ILE A 240 -7.59 -19.15 -5.34
CA ILE A 240 -7.29 -20.46 -4.74
C ILE A 240 -8.18 -20.73 -3.53
N SER A 241 -8.38 -19.75 -2.65
CA SER A 241 -9.29 -19.90 -1.51
C SER A 241 -10.74 -20.14 -1.94
N TYR A 242 -11.22 -19.40 -2.93
CA TYR A 242 -12.55 -19.59 -3.49
C TYR A 242 -12.75 -20.97 -4.14
N ASN A 243 -11.76 -21.46 -4.89
CA ASN A 243 -11.79 -22.78 -5.49
C ASN A 243 -11.84 -23.90 -4.43
N ASN A 244 -11.08 -23.75 -3.34
CA ASN A 244 -11.11 -24.71 -2.23
C ASN A 244 -12.47 -24.73 -1.51
N TYR A 245 -13.13 -23.58 -1.40
CA TYR A 245 -14.47 -23.47 -0.84
C TYR A 245 -15.53 -24.13 -1.75
N SER A 246 -15.56 -23.76 -3.03
CA SER A 246 -16.55 -24.27 -4.00
C SER A 246 -16.42 -25.78 -4.27
N SER A 247 -15.22 -26.34 -4.20
CA SER A 247 -14.98 -27.78 -4.33
C SER A 247 -15.29 -28.60 -3.06
N GLY A 248 -15.74 -27.96 -1.98
CA GLY A 248 -16.00 -28.64 -0.71
C GLY A 248 -14.73 -29.13 0.01
N LYS A 249 -13.54 -28.77 -0.46
CA LYS A 249 -12.27 -29.13 0.19
C LYS A 249 -12.03 -28.36 1.49
N SER A 250 -12.75 -27.27 1.72
CA SER A 250 -12.69 -26.49 2.97
C SER A 250 -13.61 -27.02 4.08
N ILE A 251 -14.22 -28.20 3.93
CA ILE A 251 -15.13 -28.79 4.92
C ILE A 251 -14.32 -29.36 6.11
N ASN A 252 -13.80 -28.45 6.93
CA ASN A 252 -13.95 -28.59 8.37
C ASN A 252 -14.97 -27.51 8.77
N LYS A 253 -16.24 -27.91 8.82
CA LYS A 253 -17.35 -27.09 9.32
C LYS A 253 -16.99 -26.59 10.72
N GLN A 254 -16.55 -25.34 10.84
CA GLN A 254 -16.72 -24.59 12.08
C GLN A 254 -18.22 -24.44 12.26
N LYS A 255 -18.81 -25.37 13.01
CA LYS A 255 -20.10 -25.19 13.67
C LYS A 255 -19.97 -24.08 14.70
#